data_AF-A0A1M5T6X7-F1
#
_entry.id   AF-A0A1M5T6X7-F1
#
_cell.length_a   1.000
_cell.length_b   1.000
_cell.length_c   1.000
_cell.angle_alpha   90.00
_cell.angle_beta   90.00
_cell.angle_gamma   90.00
#
_symmetry.space_group_name_H-M   'P 1'
#
loop_
_entity.id
_entity.type
_entity.pdbx_description
1 polymer ?
#
loop_
_entity_poly.entity_id
_entity_poly.type
_entity_poly.pdbx_seq_one_letter_code
_entity_poly.pdbx_strand_id
1 'polypeptide(L)'
;MKSNIQAHLPKQIIVETSSENLYIVDYKKINGGDVEVLEDEPDVNYVHLKNAEGVCVCFTGFKDNALEIEAGFYSQQCECVVFPESCIETDWVLFIECKYSKDLKTASDVKNGYPKKMIDQVVESVKYFRGREIIGSNKRVNGILAIPTLMEEFSAFMFSPDLFLEILLQHKVKIRATNSAIIKSEKRITI
;
A
#
# COMPACT_ATOMS: atom_id res chain seq x y z
N MET A 1 2.95 -13.70 8.41
CA MET A 1 1.90 -12.85 7.80
C MET A 1 1.12 -13.59 6.70
N LYS A 2 1.77 -14.19 5.70
CA LYS A 2 1.12 -14.96 4.62
C LYS A 2 0.03 -15.92 5.09
N SER A 3 0.34 -16.83 6.01
CA SER A 3 -0.64 -17.80 6.53
C SER A 3 -1.82 -17.15 7.26
N ASN A 4 -1.60 -16.04 7.97
CA ASN A 4 -2.68 -15.30 8.64
C ASN A 4 -3.58 -14.59 7.63
N ILE A 5 -3.01 -14.03 6.54
CA ILE A 5 -3.81 -13.50 5.43
C ILE A 5 -4.66 -14.61 4.83
N GLN A 6 -4.09 -15.79 4.55
CA GLN A 6 -4.87 -16.91 3.98
C GLN A 6 -5.97 -17.40 4.93
N ALA A 7 -5.73 -17.38 6.25
CA ALA A 7 -6.72 -17.78 7.25
C ALA A 7 -7.89 -16.78 7.37
N HIS A 8 -7.59 -15.48 7.39
CA HIS A 8 -8.59 -14.43 7.59
C HIS A 8 -9.22 -13.91 6.29
N LEU A 9 -8.51 -14.03 5.17
CA LEU A 9 -8.86 -13.53 3.85
C LEU A 9 -8.67 -14.64 2.79
N PRO A 10 -9.40 -15.76 2.89
CA PRO A 10 -9.14 -16.97 2.08
C PRO A 10 -9.37 -16.79 0.57
N LYS A 11 -10.02 -15.70 0.17
CA LYS A 11 -10.25 -15.35 -1.25
C LYS A 11 -9.12 -14.52 -1.86
N GLN A 12 -8.15 -14.07 -1.05
CA GLN A 12 -7.06 -13.25 -1.53
C GLN A 12 -5.97 -14.10 -2.18
N ILE A 13 -5.51 -13.62 -3.33
CA ILE A 13 -4.37 -14.20 -4.03
C ILE A 13 -3.12 -13.53 -3.47
N ILE A 14 -2.13 -14.37 -3.14
CA ILE A 14 -0.81 -13.92 -2.74
C ILE A 14 0.15 -14.32 -3.85
N VAL A 15 0.82 -13.34 -4.43
CA VAL A 15 1.87 -13.52 -5.43
C VAL A 15 3.21 -13.44 -4.72
N GLU A 16 4.12 -14.35 -5.04
CA GLU A 16 5.48 -14.39 -4.51
C GLU A 16 6.47 -14.14 -5.63
N THR A 17 7.43 -13.26 -5.40
CA THR A 17 8.46 -12.93 -6.38
C THR A 17 9.72 -12.45 -5.69
N SER A 18 10.86 -12.67 -6.34
CA SER A 18 12.16 -12.08 -6.00
C SER A 18 12.72 -11.24 -7.14
N SER A 19 11.87 -10.79 -8.07
CA SER A 19 12.27 -9.96 -9.21
C SER A 19 13.00 -8.69 -8.76
N GLU A 20 13.96 -8.24 -9.56
CA GLU A 20 14.70 -7.00 -9.33
C GLU A 20 13.82 -5.75 -9.41
N ASN A 21 12.72 -5.82 -10.15
CA ASN A 21 11.75 -4.74 -10.31
C ASN A 21 10.34 -5.29 -10.13
N LEU A 22 9.55 -4.55 -9.35
CA LEU A 22 8.14 -4.84 -9.15
C LEU A 22 7.35 -3.59 -9.54
N TYR A 23 6.45 -3.76 -10.51
CA TYR A 23 5.57 -2.70 -11.01
C TYR A 23 4.15 -3.00 -10.53
N ILE A 24 3.68 -2.20 -9.58
CA ILE A 24 2.33 -2.34 -9.02
C ILE A 24 1.40 -1.46 -9.83
N VAL A 25 0.40 -2.10 -10.44
CA VAL A 25 -0.55 -1.44 -11.33
C VAL A 25 -1.95 -1.67 -10.77
N ASP A 26 -2.73 -0.60 -10.71
CA ASP A 26 -4.16 -0.70 -10.45
C ASP A 26 -4.91 -0.48 -11.77
N TYR A 27 -5.46 -1.57 -12.28
CA TYR A 27 -6.13 -1.62 -13.57
C TYR A 27 -7.59 -1.15 -13.53
N LYS A 28 -8.13 -0.78 -12.35
CA LYS A 28 -9.56 -0.43 -12.17
C LYS A 28 -10.01 0.67 -13.11
N LYS A 29 -9.17 1.69 -13.34
CA LYS A 29 -9.47 2.82 -14.24
C LYS A 29 -9.03 2.59 -15.69
N ILE A 30 -8.34 1.49 -15.97
CA ILE A 30 -7.81 1.16 -17.30
C ILE A 30 -8.79 0.21 -18.01
N ASN A 31 -9.10 -0.92 -17.39
CA ASN A 31 -9.97 -1.96 -17.97
C ASN A 31 -10.97 -2.55 -16.95
N GLY A 32 -11.07 -1.96 -15.75
CA GLY A 32 -11.92 -2.47 -14.67
C GLY A 32 -11.32 -3.66 -13.90
N GLY A 33 -10.05 -3.98 -14.14
CA GLY A 33 -9.31 -5.06 -13.51
C GLY A 33 -8.92 -4.80 -12.07
N ASP A 34 -8.16 -5.75 -11.52
CA ASP A 34 -7.68 -5.75 -10.14
C ASP A 34 -6.31 -5.04 -10.03
N VAL A 35 -5.78 -4.98 -8.80
CA VAL A 35 -4.43 -4.51 -8.53
C VAL A 35 -3.45 -5.67 -8.68
N GLU A 36 -2.45 -5.49 -9.52
CA GLU A 36 -1.48 -6.53 -9.89
C GLU A 36 -0.04 -6.09 -9.62
N VAL A 37 0.85 -7.06 -9.51
CA VAL A 37 2.30 -6.87 -9.49
C VAL A 37 2.90 -7.53 -10.72
N LEU A 38 3.69 -6.77 -11.46
CA LEU A 38 4.37 -7.22 -12.67
C LEU A 38 5.89 -7.19 -12.47
N GLU A 39 6.59 -8.09 -13.13
CA GLU A 39 8.06 -8.17 -13.11
C GLU A 39 8.69 -7.43 -14.30
N ASP A 40 7.94 -7.28 -15.39
CA ASP A 40 8.28 -6.49 -16.56
C ASP A 40 7.62 -5.11 -16.52
N GLU A 41 8.32 -4.09 -17.03
CA GLU A 41 7.80 -2.72 -17.06
C GLU A 41 6.58 -2.62 -18.00
N PRO A 42 5.41 -2.18 -17.50
CA PRO A 42 4.22 -2.08 -18.32
C PRO A 42 4.09 -0.70 -18.98
N ASP A 43 3.41 -0.64 -20.11
CA ASP A 43 3.09 0.62 -20.82
C ASP A 43 1.88 1.37 -20.21
N VAL A 44 1.82 1.44 -18.88
CA VAL A 44 0.81 2.16 -18.10
C VAL A 44 1.44 2.74 -16.84
N ASN A 45 0.78 3.68 -16.16
CA ASN A 45 1.34 4.25 -14.93
C ASN A 45 1.32 3.22 -13.78
N TYR A 46 2.37 3.23 -12.95
CA TYR A 46 2.59 2.25 -11.89
C TYR A 46 3.22 2.86 -10.63
N VAL A 47 3.27 2.06 -9.56
CA VAL A 47 4.19 2.22 -8.43
C VAL A 47 5.36 1.27 -8.60
N HIS A 48 6.59 1.77 -8.52
CA HIS A 48 7.81 0.97 -8.73
C HIS A 48 8.52 0.63 -7.43
N LEU A 49 8.69 -0.66 -7.14
CA LEU A 49 9.55 -1.13 -6.06
C LEU A 49 10.82 -1.73 -6.66
N LYS A 50 11.97 -1.09 -6.40
CA LYS A 50 13.27 -1.63 -6.79
C LYS A 50 13.77 -2.62 -5.74
N ASN A 51 14.11 -3.83 -6.16
CA ASN A 51 14.52 -4.96 -5.32
C ASN A 51 15.83 -5.59 -5.83
N ALA A 52 16.87 -4.77 -5.96
CA ALA A 52 18.16 -5.19 -6.54
C ALA A 52 18.84 -6.36 -5.80
N GLU A 53 18.48 -6.61 -4.54
CA GLU A 53 19.04 -7.69 -3.72
C GLU A 53 18.26 -9.01 -3.86
N GLY A 54 17.19 -9.05 -4.66
CA GLY A 54 16.39 -10.26 -4.88
C GLY A 54 15.69 -10.77 -3.63
N VAL A 55 15.23 -9.87 -2.75
CA VAL A 55 14.46 -10.25 -1.55
C VAL A 55 13.16 -10.91 -2.00
N CYS A 56 12.88 -12.13 -1.53
CA CYS A 56 11.60 -12.79 -1.76
C CYS A 56 10.49 -12.03 -1.03
N VAL A 57 9.53 -11.49 -1.78
CA VAL A 57 8.40 -10.74 -1.24
C VAL A 57 7.08 -11.37 -1.64
N CYS A 58 6.10 -11.20 -0.77
CA CYS A 58 4.69 -11.48 -1.01
C CYS A 58 3.98 -10.17 -1.36
N PHE A 59 3.11 -10.23 -2.36
CA PHE A 59 2.19 -9.18 -2.76
C PHE A 59 0.75 -9.69 -2.66
N THR A 60 -0.16 -8.84 -2.20
CA THR A 60 -1.59 -9.10 -2.35
C THR A 60 -2.33 -7.80 -2.67
N GLY A 61 -3.02 -7.80 -3.82
CA GLY A 61 -3.91 -6.73 -4.24
C GLY A 61 -5.32 -6.98 -3.73
N PHE A 62 -5.92 -6.00 -3.05
CA PHE A 62 -7.22 -6.14 -2.44
C PHE A 62 -8.34 -5.83 -3.43
N LYS A 63 -9.20 -6.81 -3.69
CA LYS A 63 -10.47 -6.57 -4.42
C LYS A 63 -11.42 -5.69 -3.61
N ASP A 64 -12.39 -5.06 -4.27
CA ASP A 64 -13.46 -4.32 -3.61
C ASP A 64 -14.04 -5.11 -2.42
N ASN A 65 -14.15 -4.47 -1.26
CA ASN A 65 -14.71 -5.07 -0.04
C ASN A 65 -13.96 -6.33 0.45
N ALA A 66 -12.65 -6.41 0.21
CA ALA A 66 -11.80 -7.51 0.66
C ALA A 66 -11.74 -7.66 2.19
N LEU A 67 -11.71 -6.54 2.92
CA LEU A 67 -11.44 -6.52 4.36
C LEU A 67 -12.74 -6.43 5.16
N GLU A 68 -13.48 -7.54 5.25
CA GLU A 68 -14.74 -7.63 6.00
C GLU A 68 -14.49 -7.62 7.52
N ILE A 69 -15.05 -6.62 8.20
CA ILE A 69 -14.96 -6.46 9.66
C ILE A 69 -16.05 -7.30 10.32
N GLU A 70 -17.28 -7.17 9.82
CA GLU A 70 -18.44 -7.98 10.17
C GLU A 70 -19.33 -8.12 8.92
N ALA A 71 -20.32 -9.02 8.96
CA ALA A 71 -21.10 -9.38 7.78
C ALA A 71 -21.69 -8.14 7.07
N GLY A 72 -21.23 -7.88 5.85
CA GLY A 72 -21.67 -6.73 5.04
C GLY A 72 -21.08 -5.37 5.42
N PHE A 73 -20.19 -5.31 6.41
CA PHE A 73 -19.46 -4.10 6.80
C PHE A 73 -17.96 -4.28 6.58
N TYR A 74 -17.40 -3.44 5.72
CA TYR A 74 -16.04 -3.56 5.22
C TYR A 74 -15.18 -2.38 5.67
N SER A 75 -13.90 -2.66 5.90
CA SER A 75 -12.91 -1.61 6.12
C SER A 75 -12.80 -0.73 4.88
N GLN A 76 -12.54 0.56 5.07
CA GLN A 76 -12.06 1.42 4.00
C GLN A 76 -10.60 1.06 3.74
N GLN A 77 -10.39 0.04 2.92
CA GLN A 77 -9.08 -0.52 2.67
C GLN A 77 -8.29 0.29 1.64
N CYS A 78 -6.97 0.11 1.64
CA CYS A 78 -6.10 0.54 0.56
C CYS A 78 -6.04 -0.50 -0.56
N GLU A 79 -5.27 -0.23 -1.61
CA GLU A 79 -5.21 -1.07 -2.81
C GLU A 79 -4.42 -2.36 -2.64
N CYS A 80 -3.28 -2.34 -1.94
CA CYS A 80 -2.50 -3.56 -1.74
C CYS A 80 -1.56 -3.51 -0.53
N VAL A 81 -0.98 -4.68 -0.21
CA VAL A 81 0.11 -4.81 0.76
C VAL A 81 1.24 -5.68 0.20
N VAL A 82 2.48 -5.27 0.49
CA VAL A 82 3.72 -5.96 0.13
C VAL A 82 4.54 -6.19 1.39
N PHE A 83 5.15 -7.37 1.52
CA PHE A 83 5.97 -7.74 2.68
C PHE A 83 6.98 -8.85 2.31
N PRO A 84 8.14 -8.95 2.99
CA PRO A 84 9.07 -10.07 2.81
C PRO A 84 8.42 -11.40 3.16
N GLU A 85 8.78 -12.50 2.48
CA GLU A 85 8.23 -13.83 2.76
C GLU A 85 8.36 -14.25 4.24
N SER A 86 9.52 -13.98 4.86
CA SER A 86 9.79 -14.26 6.28
C SER A 86 8.80 -13.56 7.22
N CYS A 87 8.46 -12.31 6.89
CA CYS A 87 7.62 -11.38 7.65
C CYS A 87 7.62 -11.58 9.17
N ILE A 88 8.79 -11.58 9.80
CA ILE A 88 8.92 -11.59 11.25
C ILE A 88 8.68 -10.19 11.84
N GLU A 89 8.69 -10.05 13.16
CA GLU A 89 8.35 -8.78 13.82
C GLU A 89 9.27 -7.61 13.41
N THR A 90 10.52 -7.88 13.04
CA THR A 90 11.48 -6.86 12.58
C THR A 90 11.38 -6.51 11.10
N ASP A 91 10.65 -7.29 10.31
CA ASP A 91 10.61 -7.12 8.85
C ASP A 91 9.69 -5.97 8.47
N TRP A 92 9.91 -5.35 7.31
CA TRP A 92 9.02 -4.29 6.88
C TRP A 92 7.69 -4.84 6.35
N VAL A 93 6.64 -4.03 6.44
CA VAL A 93 5.37 -4.24 5.74
C VAL A 93 5.03 -2.91 5.08
N LEU A 94 4.61 -2.95 3.83
CA LEU A 94 4.28 -1.78 3.02
C LEU A 94 2.84 -1.87 2.53
N PHE A 95 2.00 -0.95 2.98
CA PHE A 95 0.65 -0.73 2.46
C PHE A 95 0.70 0.36 1.38
N ILE A 96 -0.03 0.19 0.29
CA ILE A 96 -0.01 1.13 -0.82
C ILE A 96 -1.44 1.50 -1.19
N GLU A 97 -1.70 2.80 -1.23
CA GLU A 97 -2.93 3.40 -1.75
C GLU A 97 -2.61 4.09 -3.08
N CYS A 98 -3.31 3.73 -4.16
CA CYS A 98 -3.14 4.34 -5.47
C CYS A 98 -4.34 5.21 -5.82
N LYS A 99 -4.08 6.44 -6.29
CA LYS A 99 -5.13 7.31 -6.82
C LYS A 99 -4.75 7.78 -8.22
N TYR A 100 -5.53 7.38 -9.22
CA TYR A 100 -5.35 7.85 -10.61
C TYR A 100 -6.21 9.08 -10.85
N SER A 101 -5.64 10.26 -10.61
CA SER A 101 -6.23 11.55 -10.94
C SER A 101 -5.56 12.15 -12.16
N LYS A 102 -6.32 12.76 -13.06
CA LYS A 102 -5.78 13.38 -14.29
C LYS A 102 -5.14 14.74 -14.04
N ASP A 103 -5.44 15.37 -12.91
CA ASP A 103 -4.99 16.72 -12.56
C ASP A 103 -4.92 16.90 -11.04
N LEU A 104 -4.09 17.84 -10.59
CA LEU A 104 -3.89 18.15 -9.18
C LEU A 104 -5.15 18.64 -8.48
N LYS A 105 -6.04 19.36 -9.17
CA LYS A 105 -7.25 19.91 -8.55
C LYS A 105 -8.17 18.78 -8.10
N THR A 106 -8.35 17.76 -8.94
CA THR A 106 -9.10 16.55 -8.60
C THR A 106 -8.37 15.70 -7.56
N ALA A 107 -7.04 15.63 -7.65
CA ALA A 107 -6.21 14.90 -6.69
C ALA A 107 -6.30 15.49 -5.27
N SER A 108 -6.41 16.82 -5.18
CA SER A 108 -6.40 17.64 -3.95
C SER A 108 -7.78 18.09 -3.47
N ASP A 109 -8.85 17.64 -4.13
CA ASP A 109 -10.19 18.16 -3.85
C ASP A 109 -10.64 17.78 -2.43
N VAL A 110 -10.62 18.78 -1.54
CA VAL A 110 -11.05 18.68 -0.14
C VAL A 110 -12.53 18.31 -0.05
N LYS A 111 -13.36 18.67 -1.03
CA LYS A 111 -14.77 18.25 -1.07
C LYS A 111 -14.92 16.73 -1.22
N ASN A 112 -13.93 16.09 -1.83
CA ASN A 112 -13.85 14.64 -1.98
C ASN A 112 -13.06 13.99 -0.83
N GLY A 113 -12.69 14.76 0.22
CA GLY A 113 -11.98 14.28 1.40
C GLY A 113 -10.49 14.02 1.19
N TYR A 114 -9.92 14.47 0.07
CA TYR A 114 -8.50 14.26 -0.21
C TYR A 114 -7.61 15.39 0.31
N PRO A 115 -6.36 15.08 0.67
CA PRO A 115 -5.72 13.77 0.58
C PRO A 115 -5.91 12.88 1.83
N LYS A 116 -6.65 13.36 2.84
CA LYS A 116 -6.92 12.65 4.10
C LYS A 116 -7.50 11.25 3.87
N LYS A 117 -8.40 11.09 2.90
CA LYS A 117 -9.01 9.79 2.58
C LYS A 117 -7.98 8.70 2.26
N MET A 118 -6.91 9.02 1.53
CA MET A 118 -5.85 8.04 1.21
C MET A 118 -5.09 7.62 2.47
N ILE A 119 -4.85 8.57 3.38
CA ILE A 119 -4.25 8.28 4.69
C ILE A 119 -5.17 7.37 5.49
N ASP A 120 -6.45 7.71 5.56
CA ASP A 120 -7.46 6.94 6.29
C ASP A 120 -7.52 5.51 5.73
N GLN A 121 -7.48 5.30 4.41
CA GLN A 121 -7.49 3.97 3.80
C GLN A 121 -6.29 3.09 4.21
N VAL A 122 -5.09 3.67 4.23
CA VAL A 122 -3.90 2.98 4.73
C VAL A 122 -4.05 2.66 6.23
N VAL A 123 -4.48 3.64 7.03
CA VAL A 123 -4.61 3.49 8.49
C VAL A 123 -5.67 2.45 8.85
N GLU A 124 -6.83 2.46 8.20
CA GLU A 124 -7.92 1.50 8.44
C GLU A 124 -7.53 0.08 8.00
N SER A 125 -6.78 -0.06 6.91
CA SER A 125 -6.18 -1.36 6.53
C SER A 125 -5.23 -1.87 7.60
N VAL A 126 -4.35 -1.00 8.13
CA VAL A 126 -3.43 -1.38 9.21
C VAL A 126 -4.18 -1.74 10.49
N LYS A 127 -5.23 -0.99 10.86
CA LYS A 127 -6.08 -1.31 12.01
C LYS A 127 -6.78 -2.65 11.83
N TYR A 128 -7.31 -2.93 10.64
CA TYR A 128 -7.90 -4.22 10.30
C TYR A 128 -6.89 -5.36 10.52
N PHE A 129 -5.69 -5.23 9.95
CA PHE A 129 -4.64 -6.24 10.05
C PHE A 129 -4.21 -6.49 11.50
N ARG A 130 -4.15 -5.44 12.32
CA ARG A 130 -3.86 -5.56 13.76
C ARG A 130 -5.01 -6.20 14.53
N GLY A 131 -6.24 -5.80 14.26
CA GLY A 131 -7.44 -6.31 14.92
C GLY A 131 -7.72 -7.79 14.62
N ARG A 132 -7.21 -8.29 13.48
CA ARG A 132 -7.22 -9.71 13.11
C ARG A 132 -5.93 -10.45 13.46
N GLU A 133 -4.99 -9.82 14.18
CA GLU A 133 -3.70 -10.41 14.54
C GLU A 133 -2.87 -10.90 13.33
N ILE A 134 -3.12 -10.36 12.14
CA ILE A 134 -2.35 -10.64 10.92
C ILE A 134 -0.94 -10.03 11.04
N ILE A 135 -0.86 -8.86 11.67
CA ILE A 135 0.39 -8.21 12.08
C ILE A 135 0.32 -7.84 13.57
N GLY A 136 1.48 -7.72 14.21
CA GLY A 136 1.57 -7.31 15.62
C GLY A 136 0.93 -5.93 15.87
N SER A 137 0.20 -5.80 16.97
CA SER A 137 -0.49 -4.57 17.37
C SER A 137 0.44 -3.36 17.48
N ASN A 138 1.72 -3.61 17.78
CA ASN A 138 2.75 -2.60 17.95
C ASN A 138 3.76 -2.51 16.81
N LYS A 139 3.63 -3.36 15.79
CA LYS A 139 4.55 -3.40 14.64
C LYS A 139 4.49 -2.08 13.88
N ARG A 140 5.65 -1.48 13.66
CA ARG A 140 5.78 -0.30 12.78
C ARG A 140 5.70 -0.75 11.33
N VAL A 141 4.88 -0.08 10.55
CA VAL A 141 4.67 -0.38 9.12
C VAL A 141 4.88 0.87 8.27
N ASN A 142 4.97 0.67 6.96
CA ASN A 142 5.16 1.73 5.97
C ASN A 142 3.90 1.88 5.12
N GLY A 143 3.63 3.10 4.67
CA GLY A 143 2.52 3.45 3.80
C GLY A 143 2.99 4.31 2.64
N ILE A 144 2.60 3.97 1.42
CA ILE A 144 2.77 4.82 0.24
C ILE A 144 1.41 5.37 -0.18
N LEU A 145 1.35 6.67 -0.43
CA LEU A 145 0.24 7.33 -1.11
C LEU A 145 0.71 7.68 -2.52
N ALA A 146 0.31 6.86 -3.49
CA ALA A 146 0.74 6.98 -4.86
C ALA A 146 -0.29 7.72 -5.71
N ILE A 147 0.20 8.64 -6.53
CA ILE A 147 -0.54 9.18 -7.68
C ILE A 147 0.36 8.97 -8.89
N PRO A 148 0.31 7.78 -9.53
CA PRO A 148 1.18 7.42 -10.63
C PRO A 148 1.21 8.45 -11.77
N THR A 149 0.12 9.19 -11.97
CA THR A 149 -0.06 10.17 -13.04
C THR A 149 0.55 11.56 -12.81
N LEU A 150 0.93 11.96 -11.58
CA LEU A 150 1.19 13.38 -11.24
C LEU A 150 2.50 13.63 -10.44
N MET A 151 3.48 12.72 -10.50
CA MET A 151 4.55 12.63 -9.50
C MET A 151 5.38 13.92 -9.26
N GLU A 152 5.58 14.78 -10.28
CA GLU A 152 6.41 15.98 -10.12
C GLU A 152 5.73 17.14 -9.40
N GLU A 153 4.39 17.21 -9.36
CA GLU A 153 3.65 18.35 -8.81
C GLU A 153 3.00 18.07 -7.44
N PHE A 154 3.03 16.82 -6.98
CA PHE A 154 2.16 16.32 -5.90
C PHE A 154 2.74 16.42 -4.48
N SER A 155 4.07 16.43 -4.32
CA SER A 155 4.69 16.04 -3.04
C SER A 155 4.76 17.12 -1.95
N ALA A 156 4.83 18.41 -2.28
CA ALA A 156 5.14 19.45 -1.28
C ALA A 156 3.93 20.24 -0.75
N PHE A 157 2.89 20.46 -1.57
CA PHE A 157 1.76 21.33 -1.19
C PHE A 157 0.58 20.57 -0.55
N MET A 158 0.51 19.26 -0.78
CA MET A 158 -0.68 18.45 -0.50
C MET A 158 -0.71 17.87 0.91
N PHE A 159 0.47 17.58 1.48
CA PHE A 159 0.58 16.88 2.76
C PHE A 159 1.38 17.69 3.75
N SER A 160 0.77 17.98 4.90
CA SER A 160 1.48 18.59 6.02
C SER A 160 2.45 17.56 6.63
N PRO A 161 3.75 17.89 6.80
CA PRO A 161 4.69 17.05 7.54
C PRO A 161 4.21 16.70 8.94
N ASP A 162 3.49 17.62 9.60
CA ASP A 162 2.95 17.41 10.94
C ASP A 162 1.89 16.31 10.97
N LEU A 163 1.06 16.21 9.92
CA LEU A 163 0.07 15.15 9.78
C LEU A 163 0.75 13.78 9.67
N PHE A 164 1.81 13.65 8.86
CA PHE A 164 2.54 12.38 8.77
C PHE A 164 3.24 12.00 10.08
N LEU A 165 3.73 12.99 10.82
CA LEU A 165 4.29 12.76 12.15
C LEU A 165 3.21 12.26 13.13
N GLU A 166 2.03 12.88 13.13
CA GLU A 166 0.89 12.45 13.94
C GLU A 166 0.49 11.01 13.64
N ILE A 167 0.34 10.64 12.36
CA ILE A 167 0.01 9.28 11.94
C ILE A 167 1.09 8.28 12.38
N LEU A 168 2.36 8.65 12.30
CA LEU A 168 3.45 7.82 12.79
C LEU A 168 3.36 7.62 14.31
N LEU A 169 3.08 8.66 15.08
CA LEU A 169 3.02 8.58 16.55
C LEU A 169 1.78 7.81 17.02
N GLN A 170 0.61 8.07 16.44
CA GLN A 170 -0.66 7.47 16.84
C GLN A 170 -0.85 6.05 16.31
N HIS A 171 -0.48 5.81 15.05
CA HIS A 171 -0.77 4.56 14.36
C HIS A 171 0.48 3.74 14.04
N LYS A 172 1.70 4.23 14.33
CA LYS A 172 2.96 3.54 13.97
C LYS A 172 3.05 3.22 12.47
N VAL A 173 2.46 4.08 11.65
CA VAL A 173 2.51 4.00 10.18
C VAL A 173 3.38 5.14 9.67
N LYS A 174 4.52 4.80 9.06
CA LYS A 174 5.36 5.79 8.37
C LYS A 174 4.80 5.99 6.97
N ILE A 175 4.21 7.15 6.69
CA ILE A 175 3.63 7.48 5.38
C ILE A 175 4.59 8.33 4.54
N ARG A 176 4.63 8.08 3.23
CA ARG A 176 5.22 8.95 2.21
C ARG A 176 4.33 9.04 0.98
N ALA A 177 4.22 10.23 0.40
CA ALA A 177 3.62 10.43 -0.91
C ALA A 177 4.72 10.26 -1.98
N THR A 178 4.69 9.14 -2.70
CA THR A 178 5.70 8.75 -3.70
C THR A 178 5.10 7.67 -4.60
N ASN A 179 5.65 7.49 -5.80
CA ASN A 179 5.30 6.35 -6.66
C ASN A 179 6.43 5.31 -6.70
N SER A 180 7.39 5.38 -5.76
CA SER A 180 8.49 4.43 -5.72
C SER A 180 8.98 4.10 -4.32
N ALA A 181 9.59 2.91 -4.19
CA ALA A 181 10.33 2.48 -3.02
C ALA A 181 11.56 1.67 -3.42
N ILE A 182 12.49 1.51 -2.47
CA ILE A 182 13.65 0.65 -2.65
C ILE A 182 13.70 -0.38 -1.51
N ILE A 183 13.57 -1.65 -1.86
CA ILE A 183 13.76 -2.78 -0.97
C ILE A 183 15.27 -2.99 -0.82
N LYS A 184 15.75 -2.99 0.43
CA LYS A 184 17.18 -3.12 0.77
C LYS A 184 17.52 -4.44 1.45
N SER A 185 16.54 -5.02 2.14
CA SER A 185 16.56 -6.33 2.78
C SER A 185 15.17 -6.62 3.33
N GLU A 186 14.95 -7.78 3.95
CA GLU A 186 13.71 -8.12 4.68
C GLU A 186 13.42 -7.12 5.81
N LYS A 187 14.47 -6.54 6.39
CA LYS A 187 14.38 -5.62 7.54
C LYS A 187 14.30 -4.15 7.15
N ARG A 188 14.63 -3.80 5.90
CA ARG A 188 14.73 -2.39 5.49
C ARG A 188 14.14 -2.13 4.11
N ILE A 189 13.23 -1.18 4.08
CA ILE A 189 12.70 -0.53 2.88
C ILE A 189 12.87 0.98 2.99
N THR A 190 13.19 1.63 1.87
CA THR A 190 13.21 3.10 1.76
C THR A 190 11.99 3.54 0.99
N ILE A 191 11.20 4.40 1.62
CA ILE A 191 10.07 5.15 1.06
C ILE A 191 10.30 6.65 1.29
#